data_AF-A0A3S9WHJ3-F1
#
_entry.id   AF-A0A3S9WHJ3-F1
#
_cell.length_a   1.000
_cell.length_b   1.000
_cell.length_c   1.000
_cell.angle_alpha   90.00
_cell.angle_beta   90.00
_cell.angle_gamma   90.00
#
_symmetry.space_group_name_H-M   'P 1'
#
loop_
_entity.id
_entity.type
_entity.pdbx_description
1 polymer ?
#
loop_
_entity_poly.entity_id
_entity_poly.type
_entity_poly.pdbx_seq_one_letter_code
_entity_poly.pdbx_strand_id
1 'polypeptide(L)'
;MSAHTTDQIMRAAAAWVWFPRDSEHEREHLLLVRDPARFGGGVRGSQVDSALSAVDVVDGALARTRAWGASQFTFWTNPSDRPDVEDELRRRGAEHIDTVAVFARPVDEVEVEVPSDVSTEIVRTLDQVRDLDGVNVPVWHQQPLDEEGLRAELDEVSAALEAQTGFRVLARIDGRAFSTGGCTIEDGFVRLWGASTL
;
A
#
# COMPACT_ATOMS: atom_id res chain seq x y z
N MET A 1 -26.60 5.48 -8.01
CA MET A 1 -26.28 4.82 -6.72
C MET A 1 -26.15 5.91 -5.66
N SER A 2 -26.54 5.67 -4.40
CA SER A 2 -26.29 6.67 -3.34
C SER A 2 -24.79 6.77 -3.11
N ALA A 3 -24.26 7.99 -3.05
CA ALA A 3 -22.85 8.22 -2.72
C ALA A 3 -22.53 7.66 -1.33
N HIS A 4 -21.32 7.11 -1.17
CA HIS A 4 -20.80 6.69 0.13
C HIS A 4 -20.67 7.91 1.05
N THR A 5 -21.00 7.74 2.33
CA THR A 5 -20.78 8.75 3.37
C THR A 5 -19.30 8.90 3.71
N THR A 6 -18.91 10.05 4.27
CA THR A 6 -17.54 10.28 4.77
C THR A 6 -17.11 9.19 5.76
N ASP A 7 -17.98 8.77 6.67
CA ASP A 7 -17.66 7.72 7.64
C ASP A 7 -17.42 6.36 6.97
N GLN A 8 -18.16 6.03 5.91
CA GLN A 8 -17.92 4.80 5.12
C GLN A 8 -16.57 4.87 4.41
N ILE A 9 -16.24 6.02 3.80
CA ILE A 9 -14.96 6.26 3.14
C ILE A 9 -13.79 6.12 4.14
N MET A 10 -13.90 6.77 5.31
CA MET A 10 -12.86 6.73 6.33
C MET A 10 -12.66 5.32 6.90
N ARG A 11 -13.75 4.56 7.10
CA ARG A 11 -13.64 3.14 7.50
C ARG A 11 -12.97 2.29 6.42
N ALA A 12 -13.35 2.46 5.16
CA ALA A 12 -12.73 1.74 4.04
C ALA A 12 -11.24 2.09 3.88
N ALA A 13 -10.86 3.35 4.08
CA ALA A 13 -9.47 3.78 4.06
C ALA A 13 -8.68 3.21 5.25
N ALA A 14 -9.25 3.22 6.46
CA ALA A 14 -8.62 2.66 7.66
C ALA A 14 -8.42 1.15 7.59
N ALA A 15 -9.33 0.43 6.92
CA ALA A 15 -9.26 -1.02 6.72
C ALA A 15 -8.16 -1.43 5.72
N TRP A 16 -7.69 -0.50 4.88
CA TRP A 16 -6.76 -0.82 3.82
C TRP A 16 -5.36 -1.11 4.37
N VAL A 17 -4.86 -2.30 4.05
CA VAL A 17 -3.49 -2.70 4.33
C VAL A 17 -2.84 -3.20 3.06
N TRP A 18 -1.60 -2.79 2.84
CA TRP A 18 -0.72 -3.44 1.87
C TRP A 18 0.17 -4.47 2.57
N PHE A 19 0.13 -5.72 2.11
CA PHE A 19 1.03 -6.78 2.51
C PHE A 19 1.97 -7.08 1.36
N PRO A 20 3.22 -6.59 1.39
CA PRO A 20 4.16 -6.96 0.36
C PRO A 20 4.34 -8.48 0.35
N ARG A 21 4.54 -9.06 -0.84
CA ARG A 21 4.91 -10.47 -0.99
C ARG A 21 6.11 -10.79 -0.09
N ASP A 22 6.06 -11.95 0.58
CA ASP A 22 7.06 -12.42 1.56
C ASP A 22 7.12 -11.63 2.87
N SER A 23 6.11 -10.81 3.16
CA SER A 23 5.97 -10.19 4.49
C SER A 23 5.55 -11.21 5.55
N GLU A 24 6.07 -11.06 6.76
CA GLU A 24 5.50 -11.68 7.96
C GLU A 24 4.55 -10.69 8.61
N HIS A 25 3.38 -11.14 9.09
CA HIS A 25 2.43 -10.25 9.76
C HIS A 25 1.83 -10.87 11.02
N GLU A 26 1.39 -10.03 11.94
CA GLU A 26 0.72 -10.44 13.17
C GLU A 26 -0.42 -9.47 13.50
N ARG A 27 -1.55 -10.02 13.94
CA ARG A 27 -2.70 -9.24 14.40
C ARG A 27 -3.12 -9.73 15.78
N GLU A 28 -2.91 -8.88 16.78
CA GLU A 28 -3.39 -9.11 18.15
C GLU A 28 -4.05 -7.83 18.68
N HIS A 29 -3.26 -6.87 19.16
CA HIS A 29 -3.72 -5.56 19.64
C HIS A 29 -3.59 -4.44 18.60
N LEU A 30 -2.77 -4.70 17.60
CA LEU A 30 -2.58 -3.89 16.41
C LEU A 30 -2.19 -4.82 15.27
N LEU A 31 -2.15 -4.29 14.05
CA LEU A 31 -1.52 -4.96 12.93
C LEU A 31 -0.04 -4.59 12.85
N LEU A 32 0.81 -5.60 12.86
CA LEU A 32 2.22 -5.50 12.55
C LEU A 32 2.53 -6.20 11.24
N VAL A 33 3.28 -5.54 10.36
CA VAL A 33 3.77 -6.11 9.10
C VAL A 33 5.28 -5.91 9.05
N ARG A 34 6.05 -7.00 8.92
CA ARG A 34 7.48 -6.98 8.68
C ARG A 34 7.71 -6.95 7.17
N ASP A 35 8.26 -5.84 6.69
CA ASP A 35 8.50 -5.67 5.26
C ASP A 35 9.70 -6.51 4.80
N PRO A 36 9.66 -7.07 3.58
CA PRO A 36 10.79 -7.78 2.99
C PRO A 36 12.02 -6.89 2.79
N ALA A 37 13.22 -7.48 2.79
CA ALA A 37 14.48 -6.75 2.66
C ALA A 37 14.58 -5.87 1.38
N ARG A 38 13.91 -6.27 0.29
CA ARG A 38 13.90 -5.51 -0.98
C ARG A 38 13.26 -4.12 -0.86
N PHE A 39 12.48 -3.88 0.19
CA PHE A 39 11.87 -2.58 0.52
C PHE A 39 12.59 -1.85 1.66
N GLY A 40 13.81 -2.27 2.01
CA GLY A 40 14.55 -1.74 3.17
C GLY A 40 14.25 -2.44 4.49
N GLY A 41 13.26 -3.35 4.51
CA GLY A 41 12.89 -4.11 5.70
C GLY A 41 12.18 -3.27 6.76
N GLY A 42 12.35 -3.64 8.02
CA GLY A 42 11.68 -2.98 9.14
C GLY A 42 10.31 -3.57 9.46
N VAL A 43 9.62 -2.94 10.42
CA VAL A 43 8.28 -3.32 10.85
C VAL A 43 7.37 -2.10 10.82
N ARG A 44 6.18 -2.28 10.27
CA ARG A 44 5.13 -1.29 10.20
C ARG A 44 3.98 -1.65 11.15
N GLY A 45 3.64 -0.75 12.05
CA GLY A 45 2.44 -0.81 12.89
C GLY A 45 1.27 0.00 12.32
N SER A 46 0.05 -0.49 12.49
CA SER A 46 -1.19 0.21 12.11
C SER A 46 -2.42 -0.45 12.77
N GLN A 47 -3.59 0.17 12.65
CA GLN A 47 -4.89 -0.42 13.02
C GLN A 47 -4.94 -0.91 14.48
N VAL A 48 -4.80 0.01 15.43
CA VAL A 48 -4.88 -0.33 16.86
C VAL A 48 -6.33 -0.56 17.24
N ASP A 49 -6.62 -1.75 17.79
CA ASP A 49 -7.90 -2.09 18.38
C ASP A 49 -7.66 -2.95 19.62
N SER A 50 -7.59 -2.31 20.78
CA SER A 50 -7.21 -2.93 22.03
C SER A 50 -7.83 -2.25 23.24
N ALA A 51 -8.10 -3.06 24.27
CA ALA A 51 -8.47 -2.58 25.60
C ALA A 51 -7.25 -2.21 26.47
N LEU A 52 -6.03 -2.49 25.99
CA LEU A 52 -4.79 -2.14 26.68
C LEU A 52 -4.53 -0.62 26.64
N SER A 53 -3.61 -0.16 27.49
CA SER A 53 -3.12 1.22 27.43
C SER A 53 -2.23 1.44 26.19
N ALA A 54 -2.11 2.70 25.74
CA ALA A 54 -1.20 3.05 24.65
C ALA A 54 0.26 2.62 24.95
N VAL A 55 0.68 2.71 26.22
CA VAL A 55 1.99 2.27 26.70
C VAL A 55 2.18 0.78 26.43
N ASP A 56 1.23 -0.05 26.86
CA ASP A 56 1.32 -1.51 26.72
C ASP A 56 1.27 -1.95 25.25
N VAL A 57 0.45 -1.29 24.42
CA VAL A 57 0.37 -1.54 22.97
C VAL A 57 1.72 -1.25 22.31
N VAL A 58 2.32 -0.09 22.59
CA VAL A 58 3.62 0.29 22.03
C VAL A 58 4.74 -0.61 22.56
N ASP A 59 4.70 -1.01 23.83
CA ASP A 59 5.67 -1.96 24.40
C ASP A 59 5.62 -3.32 23.70
N GLY A 60 4.42 -3.87 23.48
CA GLY A 60 4.21 -5.11 22.72
C GLY A 60 4.74 -4.99 21.29
N ALA A 61 4.40 -3.92 20.59
CA ALA A 61 4.86 -3.68 19.22
C ALA A 61 6.39 -3.60 19.10
N LEU A 62 7.05 -2.89 20.02
CA LEU A 62 8.50 -2.77 20.05
C LEU A 62 9.18 -4.08 20.47
N ALA A 63 8.60 -4.83 21.40
CA ALA A 63 9.09 -6.15 21.77
C ALA A 63 9.03 -7.11 20.58
N ARG A 64 7.92 -7.10 19.85
CA ARG A 64 7.74 -7.93 18.65
C ARG A 64 8.69 -7.54 17.52
N THR A 65 8.84 -6.23 17.29
CA THR A 65 9.80 -5.69 16.31
C THR A 65 11.23 -6.18 16.59
N ARG A 66 11.67 -6.12 17.86
CA ARG A 66 12.98 -6.64 18.28
C ARG A 66 13.08 -8.16 18.12
N ALA A 67 12.03 -8.90 18.43
CA ALA A 67 11.99 -10.35 18.26
C ALA A 67 12.11 -10.79 16.79
N TRP A 68 11.60 -9.98 15.86
CA TRP A 68 11.84 -10.16 14.42
C TRP A 68 13.24 -9.71 13.97
N GLY A 69 14.06 -9.14 14.85
CA GLY A 69 15.39 -8.65 14.52
C GLY A 69 15.39 -7.39 13.64
N ALA A 70 14.27 -6.67 13.57
CA ALA A 70 14.18 -5.42 12.83
C ALA A 70 14.75 -4.26 13.66
N SER A 71 15.53 -3.39 13.00
CA SER A 71 16.11 -2.18 13.58
C SER A 71 15.23 -0.95 13.44
N GLN A 72 14.18 -1.02 12.62
CA GLN A 72 13.29 0.09 12.30
C GLN A 72 11.84 -0.29 12.61
N PHE A 73 11.13 0.64 13.25
CA PHE A 73 9.69 0.58 13.49
C PHE A 73 9.04 1.86 12.95
N THR A 74 8.12 1.72 12.01
CA THR A 74 7.33 2.80 11.44
C THR A 74 5.87 2.60 11.84
N PHE A 75 5.11 3.66 12.07
CA PHE A 75 3.71 3.56 12.48
C PHE A 75 2.82 4.45 11.62
N TRP A 76 1.69 3.91 11.18
CA TRP A 76 0.60 4.67 10.56
C TRP A 76 -0.52 4.82 11.57
N THR A 77 -0.69 6.03 12.11
CA THR A 77 -1.80 6.34 13.01
C THR A 77 -3.06 6.65 12.21
N ASN A 78 -4.21 6.29 12.77
CA ASN A 78 -5.51 6.57 12.19
C ASN A 78 -6.46 7.12 13.26
N PRO A 79 -7.34 8.10 12.96
CA PRO A 79 -8.36 8.56 13.90
C PRO A 79 -9.28 7.45 14.47
N SER A 80 -9.38 6.30 13.80
CA SER A 80 -10.11 5.13 14.28
C SER A 80 -9.34 4.28 15.30
N ASP A 81 -8.05 4.50 15.50
CA ASP A 81 -7.21 3.70 16.40
C ASP A 81 -7.67 3.83 17.86
N ARG A 82 -7.77 2.71 18.58
CA ARG A 82 -8.19 2.67 19.98
C ARG A 82 -7.28 1.70 20.77
N PRO A 83 -6.47 2.19 21.72
CA PRO A 83 -6.20 3.60 22.03
C PRO A 83 -5.43 4.31 20.91
N ASP A 84 -5.46 5.65 20.92
CA ASP A 84 -4.49 6.46 20.16
C ASP A 84 -3.10 6.28 20.78
N VAL A 85 -2.09 6.03 19.95
CA VAL A 85 -0.71 5.74 20.34
C VAL A 85 0.28 6.83 19.93
N GLU A 86 -0.15 7.89 19.23
CA GLU A 86 0.78 8.88 18.66
C GLU A 86 1.64 9.57 19.73
N ASP A 87 1.01 10.06 20.80
CA ASP A 87 1.73 10.74 21.88
C ASP A 87 2.75 9.82 22.56
N GLU A 88 2.42 8.54 22.71
CA GLU A 88 3.30 7.55 23.31
C GLU A 88 4.49 7.21 22.39
N LEU A 89 4.25 7.09 21.07
CA LEU A 89 5.31 6.92 20.09
C LEU A 89 6.28 8.11 20.11
N ARG A 90 5.76 9.34 20.10
CA ARG A 90 6.55 10.58 20.16
C ARG A 90 7.35 10.68 21.45
N ARG A 91 6.76 10.34 22.60
CA ARG A 91 7.46 10.31 23.90
C ARG A 91 8.68 9.38 23.90
N ARG A 92 8.65 8.32 23.09
CA ARG A 92 9.76 7.36 22.92
C ARG A 92 10.74 7.73 21.81
N GLY A 93 10.59 8.91 21.21
CA GLY A 93 11.49 9.45 20.20
C GLY A 93 11.10 9.12 18.76
N ALA A 94 9.88 8.63 18.51
CA ALA A 94 9.36 8.58 17.14
C ALA A 94 9.17 10.00 16.59
N GLU A 95 9.59 10.21 15.35
CA GLU A 95 9.36 11.44 14.61
C GLU A 95 8.08 11.32 13.79
N HIS A 96 7.19 12.30 13.88
CA HIS A 96 6.09 12.43 12.92
C HIS A 96 6.65 13.05 11.64
N ILE A 97 6.85 12.21 10.63
CA ILE A 97 7.49 12.62 9.37
C ILE A 97 6.51 13.00 8.27
N ASP A 98 5.24 12.58 8.35
CA ASP A 98 4.26 12.81 7.29
C ASP A 98 2.80 12.72 7.77
N THR A 99 1.91 13.47 7.11
CA THR A 99 0.45 13.39 7.25
C THR A 99 -0.17 13.25 5.86
N VAL A 100 -0.87 12.14 5.63
CA VAL A 100 -1.53 11.87 4.35
C VAL A 100 -3.01 12.23 4.36
N ALA A 101 -3.54 12.68 3.22
CA ALA A 101 -4.96 12.93 3.03
C ALA A 101 -5.64 11.78 2.27
N VAL A 102 -6.86 11.43 2.68
CA VAL A 102 -7.70 10.48 1.96
C VAL A 102 -8.57 11.24 0.96
N PHE A 103 -8.28 11.08 -0.33
CA PHE A 103 -9.11 11.61 -1.41
C PHE A 103 -10.08 10.54 -1.90
N ALA A 104 -11.35 10.91 -2.07
CA ALA A 104 -12.38 10.02 -2.59
C ALA A 104 -13.31 10.77 -3.55
N ARG A 105 -13.69 10.10 -4.64
CA ARG A 105 -14.62 10.62 -5.66
C ARG A 105 -15.47 9.47 -6.22
N PRO A 106 -16.76 9.69 -6.54
CA PRO A 106 -17.56 8.73 -7.31
C PRO A 106 -16.92 8.42 -8.67
N VAL A 107 -16.85 7.14 -9.05
CA VAL A 107 -16.17 6.71 -10.30
C VAL A 107 -16.98 7.11 -11.55
N ASP A 108 -18.30 7.04 -11.50
CA ASP A 108 -19.20 7.31 -12.65
C ASP A 108 -19.13 8.75 -13.17
N GLU A 109 -18.47 9.65 -12.43
CA GLU A 109 -18.38 11.08 -12.74
C GLU A 109 -16.96 11.49 -13.17
N VAL A 110 -16.05 10.54 -13.42
CA VAL A 110 -14.65 10.81 -13.71
C VAL A 110 -14.42 10.91 -15.22
N GLU A 111 -14.39 12.13 -15.73
CA GLU A 111 -13.75 12.44 -17.01
C GLU A 111 -12.31 12.89 -16.74
N VAL A 112 -11.36 12.22 -17.40
CA VAL A 112 -9.93 12.58 -17.38
C VAL A 112 -9.52 12.89 -18.81
N GLU A 113 -9.03 14.11 -19.03
CA GLU A 113 -8.42 14.47 -20.31
C GLU A 113 -7.08 13.72 -20.45
N VAL A 114 -6.99 12.85 -21.46
CA VAL A 114 -5.78 12.09 -21.77
C VAL A 114 -5.16 12.68 -23.03
N PRO A 115 -3.90 13.15 -22.98
CA PRO A 115 -3.17 13.60 -24.15
C PRO A 115 -3.14 12.52 -25.24
N SER A 116 -3.24 12.91 -26.52
CA SER A 116 -3.38 11.97 -27.64
C SER A 116 -2.17 11.06 -27.87
N ASP A 117 -1.00 11.46 -27.36
CA ASP A 117 0.27 10.72 -27.41
C ASP A 117 0.45 9.76 -26.22
N VAL A 118 -0.47 9.80 -25.25
CA VAL A 118 -0.50 8.89 -24.10
C VAL A 118 -1.44 7.72 -24.38
N SER A 119 -0.96 6.50 -24.15
CA SER A 119 -1.80 5.30 -24.14
C SER A 119 -1.71 4.60 -22.79
N THR A 120 -2.80 3.94 -22.40
CA THR A 120 -2.86 3.16 -21.15
C THR A 120 -3.24 1.73 -21.43
N GLU A 121 -2.60 0.79 -20.76
CA GLU A 121 -2.89 -0.63 -20.89
C GLU A 121 -2.95 -1.31 -19.51
N ILE A 122 -3.84 -2.29 -19.39
CA ILE A 122 -3.86 -3.20 -18.24
C ILE A 122 -2.75 -4.24 -18.45
N VAL A 123 -1.94 -4.44 -17.41
CA VAL A 123 -0.84 -5.41 -17.40
C VAL A 123 -1.38 -6.84 -17.45
N ARG A 124 -0.87 -7.61 -18.41
CA ARG A 124 -1.26 -9.01 -18.71
C ARG A 124 -0.10 -9.87 -19.20
N THR A 125 1.08 -9.30 -19.45
CA THR A 125 2.23 -10.03 -19.99
C THR A 125 3.47 -9.80 -19.14
N LEU A 126 4.42 -10.75 -19.23
CA LEU A 126 5.68 -10.66 -18.51
C LEU A 126 6.51 -9.43 -18.95
N ASP A 127 6.44 -9.05 -20.23
CA ASP A 127 7.12 -7.85 -20.72
C ASP A 127 6.51 -6.56 -20.14
N GLN A 128 5.19 -6.51 -19.95
CA GLN A 128 4.56 -5.39 -19.25
C GLN A 128 4.94 -5.36 -17.76
N VAL A 129 5.13 -6.51 -17.12
CA VAL A 129 5.64 -6.55 -15.72
C VAL A 129 7.08 -6.04 -15.65
N ARG A 130 7.93 -6.37 -16.63
CA ARG A 130 9.29 -5.81 -16.74
C ARG A 130 9.29 -4.29 -16.90
N ASP A 131 8.41 -3.78 -17.76
CA ASP A 131 8.25 -2.33 -17.95
C ASP A 131 7.77 -1.65 -16.66
N LEU A 132 6.85 -2.29 -15.92
CA LEU A 132 6.36 -1.81 -14.64
C LEU A 132 7.47 -1.76 -13.57
N ASP A 133 8.29 -2.81 -13.48
CA ASP A 133 9.46 -2.84 -12.58
C ASP A 133 10.47 -1.73 -12.96
N GLY A 134 10.72 -1.56 -14.25
CA GLY A 134 11.62 -0.53 -14.78
C GLY A 134 11.21 0.91 -14.46
N VAL A 135 9.91 1.18 -14.29
CA VAL A 135 9.42 2.48 -13.79
C VAL A 135 9.48 2.55 -12.25
N ASN A 136 9.07 1.49 -11.56
CA ASN A 136 8.95 1.48 -10.11
C ASN A 136 10.29 1.53 -9.37
N VAL A 137 11.29 0.78 -9.84
CA VAL A 137 12.64 0.70 -9.25
C VAL A 137 13.27 2.08 -9.04
N PRO A 138 13.39 2.95 -10.05
CA PRO A 138 13.99 4.27 -9.87
C PRO A 138 13.12 5.23 -9.05
N VAL A 139 11.79 5.19 -9.19
CA VAL A 139 10.86 6.10 -8.50
C VAL A 139 10.81 5.82 -7.00
N TRP A 140 10.77 4.54 -6.62
CA TRP A 140 10.62 4.12 -5.22
C TRP A 140 11.93 3.69 -4.56
N HIS A 141 13.06 3.79 -5.28
CA HIS A 141 14.37 3.34 -4.81
C HIS A 141 14.38 1.87 -4.33
N GLN A 142 13.68 1.01 -5.06
CA GLN A 142 13.54 -0.42 -4.74
C GLN A 142 14.61 -1.26 -5.46
N GLN A 143 14.83 -2.49 -4.99
CA GLN A 143 15.62 -3.46 -5.74
C GLN A 143 14.79 -4.08 -6.87
N PRO A 144 15.38 -4.29 -8.07
CA PRO A 144 14.67 -4.91 -9.18
C PRO A 144 14.27 -6.34 -8.87
N LEU A 145 13.17 -6.79 -9.46
CA LEU A 145 12.76 -8.18 -9.39
C LEU A 145 13.69 -9.07 -10.25
N ASP A 146 13.95 -10.28 -9.77
CA ASP A 146 14.55 -11.31 -10.60
C ASP A 146 13.47 -11.97 -11.49
N GLU A 147 13.89 -12.89 -12.37
CA GLU A 147 12.98 -13.52 -13.33
C GLU A 147 11.88 -14.35 -12.65
N GLU A 148 12.14 -14.91 -11.46
CA GLU A 148 11.13 -15.62 -10.68
C GLU A 148 10.12 -14.62 -10.08
N GLY A 149 10.60 -13.54 -9.48
CA GLY A 149 9.79 -12.45 -8.96
C GLY A 149 8.92 -11.78 -10.01
N LEU A 150 9.43 -11.59 -11.23
CA LEU A 150 8.65 -11.05 -12.36
C LEU A 150 7.50 -11.99 -12.76
N ARG A 151 7.72 -13.30 -12.80
CA ARG A 151 6.65 -14.27 -13.10
C ARG A 151 5.63 -14.32 -11.99
N ALA A 152 6.10 -14.32 -10.74
CA ALA A 152 5.23 -14.32 -9.59
C ALA A 152 4.39 -13.03 -9.52
N GLU A 153 4.93 -11.87 -9.93
CA GLU A 153 4.15 -10.62 -10.07
C GLU A 153 3.12 -10.72 -11.19
N LEU A 154 3.46 -11.32 -12.33
CA LEU A 154 2.49 -11.57 -13.40
C LEU A 154 1.33 -12.45 -12.92
N ASP A 155 1.63 -13.53 -12.20
CA ASP A 155 0.63 -14.46 -11.68
C ASP A 155 -0.32 -13.75 -10.70
N GLU A 156 0.21 -12.94 -9.79
CA GLU A 156 -0.59 -12.15 -8.83
C GLU A 156 -1.49 -11.12 -9.53
N VAL A 157 -0.94 -10.35 -10.48
CA VAL A 157 -1.70 -9.35 -11.24
C VAL A 157 -2.79 -10.00 -12.10
N SER A 158 -2.48 -11.14 -12.71
CA SER A 158 -3.44 -11.89 -13.53
C SER A 158 -4.57 -12.46 -12.67
N ALA A 159 -4.24 -13.06 -11.53
CA ALA A 159 -5.23 -13.61 -10.60
C ALA A 159 -6.15 -12.52 -10.05
N ALA A 160 -5.63 -11.35 -9.68
CA ALA A 160 -6.44 -10.23 -9.21
C ALA A 160 -7.39 -9.70 -10.30
N LEU A 161 -6.91 -9.61 -11.55
CA LEU A 161 -7.71 -9.18 -12.69
C LEU A 161 -8.83 -10.19 -13.00
N GLU A 162 -8.52 -11.49 -13.01
CA GLU A 162 -9.49 -12.57 -13.22
C GLU A 162 -10.55 -12.62 -12.12
N ALA A 163 -10.14 -12.45 -10.87
CA ALA A 163 -11.03 -12.38 -9.71
C ALA A 163 -11.81 -11.06 -9.61
N GLN A 164 -11.51 -10.08 -10.47
CA GLN A 164 -12.07 -8.72 -10.43
C GLN A 164 -11.84 -8.01 -9.10
N THR A 165 -10.76 -8.33 -8.40
CA THR A 165 -10.37 -7.75 -7.10
C THR A 165 -9.31 -6.66 -7.24
N GLY A 166 -8.76 -6.46 -8.44
CA GLY A 166 -7.80 -5.41 -8.71
C GLY A 166 -7.08 -5.61 -10.04
N PHE A 167 -6.26 -4.64 -10.44
CA PHE A 167 -5.40 -4.75 -11.61
C PHE A 167 -4.30 -3.69 -11.58
N ARG A 168 -3.26 -3.90 -12.39
CA ARG A 168 -2.17 -2.95 -12.63
C ARG A 168 -2.29 -2.34 -14.01
N VAL A 169 -1.85 -1.10 -14.15
CA VAL A 169 -1.83 -0.37 -15.42
C VAL A 169 -0.46 0.22 -15.71
N LEU A 170 -0.15 0.31 -17.00
CA LEU A 170 0.96 1.08 -17.55
C LEU A 170 0.41 2.24 -18.37
N ALA A 171 1.09 3.38 -18.30
CA ALA A 171 0.94 4.45 -19.28
C ALA A 171 2.22 4.55 -20.12
N ARG A 172 2.03 4.73 -21.43
CA ARG A 172 3.10 4.86 -22.42
C ARG A 172 3.01 6.19 -23.15
N ILE A 173 4.19 6.71 -23.49
CA ILE A 173 4.40 7.81 -24.44
C ILE A 173 5.30 7.25 -25.54
N ASP A 174 4.88 7.39 -26.80
CA ASP A 174 5.61 6.85 -27.96
C ASP A 174 6.00 5.37 -27.83
N GLY A 175 5.12 4.56 -27.22
CA GLY A 175 5.33 3.11 -27.01
C GLY A 175 6.25 2.74 -25.86
N ARG A 176 6.87 3.70 -25.17
CA ARG A 176 7.71 3.46 -23.99
C ARG A 176 6.91 3.64 -22.70
N ALA A 177 7.09 2.75 -21.72
CA ALA A 177 6.48 2.89 -20.40
C ALA A 177 7.10 4.08 -19.64
N PHE A 178 6.24 4.96 -19.13
CA PHE A 178 6.63 6.15 -18.36
C PHE A 178 5.89 6.27 -17.03
N SER A 179 4.73 5.65 -16.90
CA SER A 179 3.98 5.66 -15.64
C SER A 179 3.35 4.31 -15.34
N THR A 180 3.16 4.02 -14.07
CA THR A 180 2.46 2.84 -13.58
C THR A 180 1.41 3.25 -12.55
N GLY A 181 0.45 2.37 -12.33
CA GLY A 181 -0.51 2.48 -11.23
C GLY A 181 -1.18 1.13 -10.99
N GLY A 182 -1.98 1.05 -9.95
CA GLY A 182 -2.79 -0.11 -9.65
C GLY A 182 -4.05 0.27 -8.90
N CYS A 183 -4.96 -0.69 -8.85
CA CYS A 183 -6.12 -0.58 -8.00
C CYS A 183 -6.47 -1.89 -7.31
N THR A 184 -7.10 -1.76 -6.14
CA THR A 184 -7.79 -2.84 -5.44
C THR A 184 -9.27 -2.51 -5.39
N ILE A 185 -10.12 -3.49 -5.63
CA ILE A 185 -11.58 -3.37 -5.66
C ILE A 185 -12.12 -4.21 -4.51
N GLU A 186 -12.76 -3.55 -3.55
CA GLU A 186 -13.27 -4.18 -2.33
C GLU A 186 -14.46 -3.40 -1.78
N ASP A 187 -15.53 -4.10 -1.38
CA ASP A 187 -16.71 -3.53 -0.71
C ASP A 187 -17.32 -2.28 -1.38
N GLY A 188 -17.33 -2.26 -2.72
CA GLY A 188 -17.85 -1.14 -3.49
C GLY A 188 -16.94 0.09 -3.52
N PHE A 189 -15.67 -0.05 -3.17
CA PHE A 189 -14.61 0.95 -3.33
C PHE A 189 -13.55 0.48 -4.33
N VAL A 190 -13.04 1.41 -5.12
CA VAL A 190 -11.81 1.24 -5.92
C VAL A 190 -10.72 2.07 -5.26
N ARG A 191 -9.70 1.42 -4.72
CA ARG A 191 -8.56 2.06 -4.07
C ARG A 191 -7.41 2.15 -5.05
N LEU A 192 -6.96 3.36 -5.38
CA LEU A 192 -5.85 3.60 -6.32
C LEU A 192 -4.52 3.65 -5.57
N TRP A 193 -3.49 2.98 -6.08
CA TRP A 193 -2.18 2.88 -5.43
C TRP A 193 -1.03 2.72 -6.41
N GLY A 194 0.19 2.85 -5.89
CA GLY A 194 1.43 2.56 -6.61
C GLY A 194 1.65 3.43 -7.85
N ALA A 195 1.06 4.62 -7.87
CA ALA A 195 1.24 5.59 -8.94
C ALA A 195 2.69 6.05 -9.00
N SER A 196 3.35 5.84 -10.14
CA SER A 196 4.78 6.11 -10.32
C SER A 196 4.99 6.73 -11.70
N THR A 197 5.82 7.75 -11.82
CA THR A 197 6.11 8.41 -13.11
C THR A 197 7.58 8.79 -13.17
N LEU A 198 8.23 8.47 -14.30
CA LEU A 198 9.65 8.81 -14.58
C LEU A 198 9.86 10.29 -14.94
#